data_AF-A0A1J4UU05-F1
#
_entry.id   AF-A0A1J4UU05-F1
#
_cell.length_a   1.000
_cell.length_b   1.000
_cell.length_c   1.000
_cell.angle_alpha   90.00
_cell.angle_beta   90.00
_cell.angle_gamma   90.00
#
_symmetry.space_group_name_H-M   'P 1'
#
loop_
_entity.id
_entity.type
_entity.pdbx_description
1 polymer ?
#
loop_
_entity_poly.entity_id
_entity_poly.type
_entity_poly.pdbx_seq_one_letter_code
_entity_poly.pdbx_strand_id
1 'polypeptide(L)'
;MRKILLLLAVCLVFGCLDDGVETPTAAASNAPPASVFQMQCSTVAPLNPGVVVYTQTQGLPATQCFVRNGAEAASYIITAEVPQWTEKASQTVYLEPNAFVTVNLTLAFKDKFYTNREFQNVQIQYSAEKDGKQIYSATQSGNVTSATQMLFGGVFDNQTFYFPFVAVEWVTPDDPCIERVISAAKELMPNRAFSDYQGYAGKTDEEKAQMTMTQAEAVYNTLQAHGMSYVNSVTTFGDPAAFAQNVRLPYESLETKNANCIDGAVLYAAIFEKIGLEPVIIIVPGHAFVGVRNDRNSSQLTFIETTATGTKSFYEAALSAEQTFNAQMEGLRNGDNESMMVPIDVKIARSFGVAPFPNSHGDCDVNITAPAQTYNPYTPLTPSTPQITCSDGTPNFQCSTTQPSMVCMGGILIPDCFDCGCPAGYACYYDFQCYRWQ
;
A
#
# COMPACT_ATOMS: atom_id res chain seq x y z
N MET A 1 -8.69 14.20 -20.82
CA MET A 1 -9.32 13.56 -19.64
C MET A 1 -8.31 12.89 -18.71
N ARG A 2 -7.39 12.02 -19.20
CA ARG A 2 -6.36 11.33 -18.38
C ARG A 2 -5.38 12.23 -17.59
N LYS A 3 -4.96 13.38 -18.12
CA LYS A 3 -4.12 14.35 -17.38
C LYS A 3 -4.91 15.25 -16.42
N ILE A 4 -6.21 15.41 -16.63
CA ILE A 4 -7.06 16.33 -15.88
C ILE A 4 -7.47 15.72 -14.53
N LEU A 5 -7.76 14.42 -14.49
CA LEU A 5 -8.06 13.72 -13.23
C LEU A 5 -6.82 13.59 -12.32
N LEU A 6 -5.63 13.45 -12.93
CA LEU A 6 -4.34 13.40 -12.23
C LEU A 6 -3.91 14.78 -11.72
N LEU A 7 -4.12 15.84 -12.52
CA LEU A 7 -3.94 17.22 -12.06
C LEU A 7 -4.91 17.58 -10.94
N LEU A 8 -6.17 17.11 -10.98
CA LEU A 8 -7.14 17.33 -9.91
C LEU A 8 -6.72 16.63 -8.60
N ALA A 9 -6.26 15.38 -8.65
CA ALA A 9 -5.77 14.68 -7.46
C ALA A 9 -4.53 15.37 -6.86
N VAL A 10 -3.61 15.86 -7.69
CA VAL A 10 -2.43 16.61 -7.25
C VAL A 10 -2.78 18.02 -6.75
N CYS A 11 -3.69 18.72 -7.43
CA CYS A 11 -4.22 20.01 -6.98
C CYS A 11 -4.97 19.89 -5.64
N LEU A 12 -5.64 18.78 -5.39
CA LEU A 12 -6.35 18.54 -4.14
C LEU A 12 -5.40 18.14 -3.00
N VAL A 13 -4.30 17.42 -3.28
CA VAL A 13 -3.30 17.01 -2.26
C VAL A 13 -2.32 18.14 -1.90
N PHE A 14 -1.91 18.96 -2.87
CA PHE A 14 -0.83 19.93 -2.71
C PHE A 14 -1.29 21.39 -2.68
N GLY A 15 -2.60 21.61 -2.80
CA GLY A 15 -3.14 22.87 -3.27
C GLY A 15 -2.81 23.05 -4.75
N CYS A 16 -3.83 23.33 -5.56
CA CYS A 16 -3.56 24.21 -6.67
C CYS A 16 -2.91 25.44 -6.04
N LEU A 17 -1.80 25.92 -6.62
CA LEU A 17 -1.61 27.35 -6.62
C LEU A 17 -2.92 27.88 -7.18
N ASP A 18 -3.73 28.42 -6.29
CA ASP A 18 -4.86 29.22 -6.66
C ASP A 18 -4.33 30.15 -7.77
N ASP A 19 -5.04 30.25 -8.88
CA ASP A 19 -4.98 31.47 -9.71
C ASP A 19 -5.38 32.72 -8.86
N GLY A 20 -5.61 32.53 -7.55
CA GLY A 20 -5.59 33.46 -6.43
C GLY A 20 -4.21 33.74 -5.77
N VAL A 21 -3.06 33.50 -6.43
CA VAL A 21 -2.25 34.71 -6.65
C VAL A 21 -3.12 35.48 -7.60
N GLU A 22 -3.92 36.44 -7.08
CA GLU A 22 -4.61 37.41 -7.92
C GLU A 22 -3.67 37.67 -9.10
N THR A 23 -3.99 37.17 -10.30
CA THR A 23 -3.50 37.85 -11.50
C THR A 23 -3.89 39.27 -11.20
N PRO A 24 -2.96 40.23 -10.99
CA PRO A 24 -3.32 41.51 -10.41
C PRO A 24 -4.43 42.07 -11.28
N THR A 25 -5.66 41.99 -10.78
CA THR A 25 -6.82 42.52 -11.48
C THR A 25 -6.55 44.00 -11.40
N ALA A 26 -6.13 44.55 -12.55
CA ALA A 26 -5.74 45.92 -12.80
C ALA A 26 -6.34 46.95 -11.81
N ALA A 27 -5.76 47.04 -10.61
CA ALA A 27 -6.19 47.94 -9.54
C ALA A 27 -5.18 47.95 -8.38
N ALA A 28 -3.91 48.25 -8.66
CA ALA A 28 -3.07 48.95 -7.69
C ALA A 28 -1.94 49.67 -8.42
N SER A 29 -2.07 50.99 -8.53
CA SER A 29 -1.09 51.93 -9.04
C SER A 29 0.15 52.08 -8.14
N ASN A 30 0.69 51.00 -7.59
CA ASN A 30 1.89 50.99 -6.73
C ASN A 30 2.67 49.66 -6.77
N ALA A 31 2.82 49.03 -7.94
CA ALA A 31 3.80 47.97 -8.09
C ALA A 31 5.22 48.58 -7.94
N PRO A 32 6.13 47.99 -7.14
CA PRO A 32 7.52 48.45 -7.10
C PRO A 32 8.11 48.44 -8.53
N PRO A 33 8.92 49.45 -8.90
CA PRO A 33 9.36 49.62 -10.27
C PRO A 33 10.09 48.37 -10.76
N ALA A 34 9.92 48.06 -12.04
CA ALA A 34 10.44 46.88 -12.75
C ALA A 34 12.00 46.76 -12.76
N SER A 35 12.72 47.57 -12.00
CA SER A 35 14.17 47.69 -12.05
C SER A 35 14.93 46.74 -11.11
N VAL A 36 14.25 46.00 -10.22
CA VAL A 36 14.91 45.20 -9.17
C VAL A 36 14.53 43.73 -9.28
N PHE A 37 15.51 42.84 -9.06
CA PHE A 37 15.30 41.39 -8.97
C PHE A 37 14.29 41.06 -7.85
N GLN A 38 13.31 40.21 -8.16
CA GLN A 38 12.32 39.73 -7.19
C GLN A 38 12.21 38.22 -7.30
N MET A 39 12.08 37.56 -6.14
CA MET A 39 11.86 36.14 -6.07
C MET A 39 10.87 35.81 -4.95
N GLN A 40 9.96 34.88 -5.24
CA GLN A 40 9.07 34.28 -4.26
C GLN A 40 9.06 32.77 -4.49
N CYS A 41 9.43 32.01 -3.47
CA CYS A 41 9.45 30.55 -3.53
C CYS A 41 8.48 29.95 -2.52
N SER A 42 7.95 28.79 -2.85
CA SER A 42 7.19 27.94 -1.96
C SER A 42 7.59 26.48 -2.17
N THR A 43 7.59 25.72 -1.08
CA THR A 43 7.70 24.26 -1.10
C THR A 43 6.46 23.72 -0.41
N VAL A 44 5.84 22.69 -1.00
CA VAL A 44 4.64 22.13 -0.37
C VAL A 44 5.02 21.39 0.90
N ALA A 45 4.32 21.71 1.99
CA ALA A 45 4.49 21.10 3.30
C ALA A 45 3.11 20.71 3.87
N PRO A 46 2.99 19.65 4.70
CA PRO A 46 4.06 18.85 5.29
C PRO A 46 4.89 18.06 4.26
N LEU A 47 6.20 17.93 4.49
CA LEU A 47 7.07 17.05 3.72
C LEU A 47 6.88 15.62 4.22
N ASN A 48 5.83 14.96 3.73
CA ASN A 48 5.56 13.55 4.04
C ASN A 48 6.36 12.64 3.08
N PRO A 49 7.16 11.68 3.58
CA PRO A 49 7.98 10.84 2.73
C PRO A 49 7.26 10.07 1.64
N GLY A 50 6.09 9.46 1.93
CA GLY A 50 5.35 8.72 0.90
C GLY A 50 4.79 9.65 -0.18
N VAL A 51 4.20 10.76 0.23
CA VAL A 51 3.70 11.81 -0.68
C VAL A 51 4.80 12.39 -1.58
N VAL A 52 6.01 12.60 -1.03
CA VAL A 52 7.18 13.06 -1.79
C VAL A 52 7.63 12.01 -2.79
N VAL A 53 7.71 10.73 -2.39
CA VAL A 53 8.06 9.62 -3.29
C VAL A 53 7.08 9.57 -4.45
N TYR A 54 5.77 9.56 -4.16
CA TYR A 54 4.74 9.55 -5.19
C TYR A 54 4.90 10.73 -6.15
N THR A 55 4.97 11.97 -5.67
CA THR A 55 5.07 13.14 -6.57
C THR A 55 6.32 13.14 -7.42
N GLN A 56 7.46 12.70 -6.88
CA GLN A 56 8.70 12.58 -7.64
C GLN A 56 8.57 11.57 -8.77
N THR A 57 7.91 10.42 -8.56
CA THR A 57 7.64 9.45 -9.64
C THR A 57 6.78 10.02 -10.76
N GLN A 58 5.93 11.00 -10.44
CA GLN A 58 5.07 11.70 -11.41
C GLN A 58 5.77 12.91 -12.06
N GLY A 59 7.02 13.22 -11.69
CA GLY A 59 7.75 14.38 -12.18
C GLY A 59 7.20 15.73 -11.68
N LEU A 60 6.53 15.72 -10.52
CA LEU A 60 5.94 16.91 -9.92
C LEU A 60 6.94 17.54 -8.94
N PRO A 61 7.37 18.80 -9.15
CA PRO A 61 8.34 19.45 -8.28
C PRO A 61 7.69 19.82 -6.94
N ALA A 62 8.37 19.52 -5.84
CA ALA A 62 7.91 19.92 -4.50
C ALA A 62 8.11 21.44 -4.26
N THR A 63 9.06 22.06 -4.97
CA THR A 63 9.46 23.46 -4.80
C THR A 63 9.30 24.25 -6.09
N GLN A 64 8.66 25.42 -6.00
CA GLN A 64 8.49 26.35 -7.09
C GLN A 64 8.93 27.76 -6.68
N CYS A 65 9.62 28.46 -7.59
CA CYS A 65 10.06 29.82 -7.42
C CYS A 65 9.59 30.69 -8.59
N PHE A 66 8.84 31.75 -8.30
CA PHE A 66 8.54 32.82 -9.24
C PHE A 66 9.66 33.84 -9.20
N VAL A 67 10.32 34.03 -10.34
CA VAL A 67 11.51 34.89 -10.46
C VAL A 67 11.24 35.98 -11.48
N ARG A 68 11.44 37.23 -11.06
CA ARG A 68 11.40 38.40 -11.93
C ARG A 68 12.77 39.05 -11.99
N ASN A 69 13.29 39.24 -13.20
CA ASN A 69 14.53 39.94 -13.42
C ASN A 69 14.37 41.46 -13.28
N GLY A 70 15.46 42.15 -12.95
CA GLY A 70 15.55 43.60 -12.96
C GLY A 70 15.84 44.16 -14.36
N ALA A 71 16.43 45.36 -14.42
CA ALA A 71 16.61 46.13 -15.65
C ALA A 71 17.68 45.62 -16.62
N GLU A 72 18.55 44.69 -16.20
CA GLU A 72 19.68 44.19 -16.99
C GLU A 72 19.59 42.68 -17.16
N ALA A 73 20.01 42.17 -18.32
CA ALA A 73 20.13 40.74 -18.54
C ALA A 73 21.16 40.13 -17.58
N ALA A 74 20.85 38.97 -17.00
CA ALA A 74 21.73 38.32 -16.04
C ALA A 74 21.47 36.81 -15.94
N SER A 75 22.50 36.08 -15.50
CA SER A 75 22.36 34.68 -15.08
C SER A 75 22.24 34.61 -13.57
N TYR A 76 21.32 33.78 -13.10
CA TYR A 76 21.05 33.54 -11.68
C TYR A 76 21.18 32.05 -11.37
N ILE A 77 21.74 31.73 -10.20
CA ILE A 77 21.66 30.38 -9.63
C ILE A 77 20.57 30.43 -8.56
N ILE A 78 19.43 29.80 -8.84
CA ILE A 78 18.31 29.70 -7.90
C ILE A 78 18.46 28.38 -7.14
N THR A 79 18.42 28.44 -5.82
CA THR A 79 18.67 27.28 -4.95
C THR A 79 17.57 27.12 -3.91
N ALA A 80 17.25 25.86 -3.62
CA ALA A 80 16.40 25.44 -2.51
C ALA A 80 17.08 24.30 -1.73
N GLU A 81 16.94 24.33 -0.40
CA GLU A 81 17.47 23.30 0.49
C GLU A 81 16.59 23.18 1.73
N VAL A 82 16.42 21.96 2.23
CA VAL A 82 15.97 21.70 3.60
C VAL A 82 17.20 21.20 4.37
N PRO A 83 17.88 22.06 5.15
CA PRO A 83 19.16 21.71 5.78
C PRO A 83 19.07 20.41 6.58
N GLN A 84 20.06 19.54 6.40
CA GLN A 84 20.13 18.17 6.94
C GLN A 84 19.18 17.13 6.31
N TRP A 85 18.17 17.55 5.55
CA TRP A 85 17.15 16.65 4.99
C TRP A 85 17.28 16.47 3.48
N THR A 86 17.83 17.45 2.77
CA THR A 86 18.05 17.37 1.32
C THR A 86 19.50 17.70 0.96
N GLU A 87 19.88 17.35 -0.25
CA GLU A 87 20.95 18.04 -0.97
C GLU A 87 20.47 19.42 -1.44
N LYS A 88 21.42 20.29 -1.80
CA LYS A 88 21.09 21.59 -2.42
C LYS A 88 20.58 21.37 -3.83
N ALA A 89 19.32 21.72 -4.07
CA ALA A 89 18.76 21.75 -5.41
C ALA A 89 19.02 23.11 -6.02
N SER A 90 19.73 23.16 -7.15
CA SER A 90 20.08 24.42 -7.82
C SER A 90 19.78 24.36 -9.31
N GLN A 91 19.29 25.47 -9.86
CA GLN A 91 19.09 25.64 -11.29
C GLN A 91 19.66 26.99 -11.73
N THR A 92 20.45 26.98 -12.81
CA THR A 92 20.92 28.22 -13.44
C THR A 92 19.89 28.69 -14.46
N VAL A 93 19.50 29.95 -14.38
CA VAL A 93 18.56 30.59 -15.31
C VAL A 93 19.13 31.89 -15.84
N TYR A 94 19.12 32.05 -17.16
CA TYR A 94 19.43 33.32 -17.81
C TYR A 94 18.13 34.07 -18.07
N LEU A 95 18.06 35.33 -17.66
CA LEU A 95 16.87 36.16 -17.77
C LEU A 95 17.18 37.46 -18.52
N GLU A 96 16.34 37.78 -19.50
CA GLU A 96 16.31 39.09 -20.15
C GLU A 96 15.77 40.18 -19.21
N PRO A 97 15.99 41.48 -19.49
CA PRO A 97 15.45 42.57 -18.68
C PRO A 97 13.95 42.43 -18.44
N ASN A 98 13.53 42.56 -17.18
CA ASN A 98 12.13 42.45 -16.72
C ASN A 98 11.44 41.10 -16.98
N ALA A 99 12.17 40.07 -17.43
CA ALA A 99 11.59 38.75 -17.66
C ALA A 99 11.02 38.16 -16.37
N PHE A 100 9.91 37.43 -16.50
CA PHE A 100 9.26 36.70 -15.41
C PHE A 100 9.20 35.22 -15.77
N VAL A 101 9.74 34.36 -14.91
CA VAL A 101 9.80 32.92 -15.12
C VAL A 101 9.41 32.16 -13.86
N THR A 102 8.95 30.93 -14.06
CA THR A 102 8.77 29.94 -13.00
C THR A 102 9.93 28.96 -13.04
N VAL A 103 10.63 28.82 -11.92
CA VAL A 103 11.73 27.86 -11.73
C VAL A 103 11.24 26.76 -10.80
N ASN A 104 11.26 25.52 -11.29
CA ASN A 104 10.85 24.34 -10.53
C ASN A 104 12.09 23.61 -10.05
N LEU A 105 12.23 23.45 -8.73
CA LEU A 105 13.36 22.77 -8.12
C LEU A 105 12.92 21.42 -7.58
N THR A 106 13.65 20.37 -7.94
CA THR A 106 13.45 19.02 -7.38
C THR A 106 14.43 18.82 -6.23
N LEU A 107 13.90 18.65 -5.02
CA LEU A 107 14.71 18.37 -3.84
C LEU A 107 15.12 16.90 -3.83
N ALA A 108 16.43 16.64 -3.79
CA ALA A 108 16.97 15.30 -3.55
C ALA A 108 17.06 15.07 -2.04
N PHE A 109 16.26 14.16 -1.50
CA PHE A 109 16.20 13.88 -0.06
C PHE A 109 17.29 12.89 0.37
N LYS A 110 17.82 13.09 1.58
CA LYS A 110 18.82 12.22 2.22
C LYS A 110 18.14 11.06 2.94
N ASP A 111 18.89 10.00 3.25
CA ASP A 111 18.38 8.81 3.96
C ASP A 111 17.62 9.15 5.24
N LYS A 112 18.08 10.16 5.99
CA LYS A 112 17.41 10.67 7.20
C LYS A 112 15.92 10.93 6.96
N PHE A 113 15.54 11.43 5.80
CA PHE A 113 14.14 11.70 5.44
C PHE A 113 13.30 10.42 5.38
N TYR A 114 13.86 9.35 4.82
CA TYR A 114 13.19 8.05 4.64
C TYR A 114 13.30 7.13 5.88
N THR A 115 14.20 7.44 6.82
CA THR A 115 14.36 6.67 8.08
C THR A 115 13.80 7.39 9.31
N ASN A 116 13.40 8.65 9.18
CA ASN A 116 12.86 9.43 10.29
C ASN A 116 11.53 8.82 10.80
N ARG A 117 11.39 8.71 12.12
CA ARG A 117 10.20 8.14 12.78
C ARG A 117 9.37 9.17 13.55
N GLU A 118 9.79 10.43 13.53
CA GLU A 118 9.24 11.50 14.37
C GLU A 118 8.74 12.67 13.54
N PHE A 119 7.74 13.40 14.01
CA PHE A 119 7.43 14.70 13.43
C PHE A 119 8.57 15.69 13.74
N GLN A 120 9.04 16.44 12.74
CA GLN A 120 10.14 17.39 12.89
C GLN A 120 9.82 18.72 12.22
N ASN A 121 9.91 19.83 12.96
CA ASN A 121 9.86 21.16 12.37
C ASN A 121 11.17 21.45 11.63
N VAL A 122 11.07 22.01 10.42
CA VAL A 122 12.22 22.30 9.56
C VAL A 122 12.13 23.71 9.00
N GLN A 123 13.26 24.22 8.54
CA GLN A 123 13.35 25.48 7.81
C GLN A 123 13.75 25.17 6.37
N ILE A 124 12.93 25.60 5.42
CA ILE A 124 13.17 25.45 3.98
C ILE A 124 13.82 26.74 3.50
N GLN A 125 15.05 26.64 3.01
CA GLN A 125 15.87 27.79 2.64
C GLN A 125 15.87 27.97 1.12
N TYR A 126 15.69 29.22 0.69
CA TYR A 126 15.75 29.62 -0.71
C TYR A 126 16.81 30.70 -0.87
N SER A 127 17.57 30.66 -1.96
CA SER A 127 18.52 31.71 -2.31
C SER A 127 18.59 31.94 -3.81
N ALA A 128 19.03 33.14 -4.18
CA ALA A 128 19.47 33.43 -5.54
C ALA A 128 20.87 34.05 -5.50
N GLU A 129 21.75 33.56 -6.35
CA GLU A 129 23.09 34.09 -6.55
C GLU A 129 23.23 34.71 -7.94
N LYS A 130 23.94 35.84 -8.01
CA LYS A 130 24.38 36.48 -9.25
C LYS A 130 25.88 36.79 -9.11
N ASP A 131 26.68 36.41 -10.11
CA ASP A 131 28.13 36.64 -10.14
C ASP A 131 28.87 36.13 -8.87
N GLY A 132 28.45 34.97 -8.35
CA GLY A 132 29.02 34.34 -7.15
C GLY A 132 28.65 35.03 -5.83
N LYS A 133 27.73 35.99 -5.85
CA LYS A 133 27.23 36.67 -4.65
C LYS A 133 25.75 36.36 -4.44
N GLN A 134 25.39 35.99 -3.21
CA GLN A 134 23.98 35.87 -2.82
C GLN A 134 23.31 37.25 -2.83
N ILE A 135 22.28 37.39 -3.65
CA ILE A 135 21.50 38.63 -3.81
C ILE A 135 20.11 38.52 -3.18
N TYR A 136 19.66 37.31 -2.87
CA TYR A 136 18.38 37.03 -2.24
C TYR A 136 18.50 35.86 -1.28
N SER A 137 17.75 35.92 -0.18
CA SER A 137 17.54 34.79 0.72
C SER A 137 16.13 34.88 1.33
N ALA A 138 15.47 33.75 1.43
CA ALA A 138 14.22 33.62 2.15
C ALA A 138 14.18 32.27 2.87
N THR A 139 13.29 32.17 3.86
CA THR A 139 13.06 30.94 4.59
C THR A 139 11.57 30.74 4.77
N GLN A 140 11.12 29.52 4.52
CA GLN A 140 9.77 29.06 4.81
C GLN A 140 9.84 28.06 5.97
N SER A 141 9.03 28.27 6.99
CA SER A 141 8.79 27.25 8.01
C SER A 141 8.03 26.08 7.41
N GLY A 142 8.46 24.86 7.71
CA GLY A 142 7.77 23.64 7.31
C GLY A 142 7.95 22.54 8.36
N ASN A 143 7.54 21.34 8.01
CA ASN A 143 7.75 20.16 8.83
C ASN A 143 7.97 18.94 7.94
N VAL A 144 8.59 17.92 8.53
CA VAL A 144 8.80 16.58 7.97
C VAL A 144 8.04 15.62 8.86
N THR A 145 7.25 14.73 8.27
CA THR A 145 6.51 13.71 9.02
C THR A 145 7.33 12.43 9.17
N SER A 146 6.80 11.47 9.93
CA SER A 146 7.39 10.13 10.01
C SER A 146 7.38 9.46 8.63
N ALA A 147 8.45 8.76 8.28
CA ALA A 147 8.52 7.94 7.08
C ALA A 147 7.58 6.73 7.10
N THR A 148 7.12 6.30 8.28
CA THR A 148 6.08 5.27 8.40
C THR A 148 4.68 5.84 8.26
N GLN A 149 4.51 7.16 8.24
CA GLN A 149 3.20 7.75 8.18
C GLN A 149 2.64 7.69 6.77
N MET A 150 1.65 6.82 6.60
CA MET A 150 0.86 6.73 5.40
C MET A 150 -0.37 7.63 5.51
N LEU A 151 -0.58 8.46 4.50
CA LEU A 151 -1.79 9.27 4.37
C LEU A 151 -2.78 8.53 3.45
N PHE A 152 -3.99 8.28 3.92
CA PHE A 152 -5.09 7.68 3.14
C PHE A 152 -5.92 8.71 2.39
N GLY A 153 -5.83 9.97 2.79
CA GLY A 153 -6.76 11.01 2.40
C GLY A 153 -6.35 12.37 2.94
N GLY A 154 -7.16 13.36 2.62
CA GLY A 154 -6.97 14.73 3.09
C GLY A 154 -8.26 15.52 2.93
N VAL A 155 -8.21 16.76 3.43
CA VAL A 155 -9.27 17.74 3.21
C VAL A 155 -8.66 18.94 2.49
N PHE A 156 -9.26 19.32 1.37
CA PHE A 156 -8.90 20.51 0.63
C PHE A 156 -10.16 21.26 0.21
N ASP A 157 -10.23 22.56 0.48
CA ASP A 157 -11.40 23.40 0.22
C ASP A 157 -12.73 22.79 0.71
N ASN A 158 -12.75 22.31 1.96
CA ASN A 158 -13.87 21.58 2.57
C ASN A 158 -14.31 20.29 1.84
N GLN A 159 -13.54 19.80 0.87
CA GLN A 159 -13.76 18.52 0.22
C GLN A 159 -12.78 17.47 0.74
N THR A 160 -13.31 16.32 1.16
CA THR A 160 -12.51 15.17 1.53
C THR A 160 -12.15 14.36 0.28
N PHE A 161 -10.86 14.06 0.12
CA PHE A 161 -10.36 13.19 -0.94
C PHE A 161 -9.62 11.99 -0.32
N TYR A 162 -9.70 10.85 -0.99
CA TYR A 162 -9.06 9.60 -0.56
C TYR A 162 -8.12 9.11 -1.65
N PHE A 163 -6.94 8.64 -1.26
CA PHE A 163 -5.92 8.09 -2.14
C PHE A 163 -5.34 6.79 -1.55
N PRO A 164 -6.19 5.80 -1.24
CA PRO A 164 -5.78 4.56 -0.56
C PRO A 164 -4.75 3.74 -1.35
N PHE A 165 -4.62 3.99 -2.65
CA PHE A 165 -3.62 3.36 -3.51
C PHE A 165 -2.17 3.64 -3.10
N VAL A 166 -1.88 4.70 -2.33
CA VAL A 166 -0.52 4.98 -1.85
C VAL A 166 -0.04 3.95 -0.82
N ALA A 167 -0.92 3.11 -0.27
CA ALA A 167 -0.52 1.96 0.54
C ALA A 167 0.40 0.98 -0.21
N VAL A 168 0.37 1.01 -1.55
CA VAL A 168 1.23 0.20 -2.41
C VAL A 168 2.70 0.65 -2.36
N GLU A 169 3.00 1.83 -1.83
CA GLU A 169 4.39 2.22 -1.55
C GLU A 169 5.01 1.31 -0.49
N TRP A 170 4.26 0.91 0.53
CA TRP A 170 4.75 0.01 1.59
C TRP A 170 4.86 -1.44 1.13
N VAL A 171 4.30 -1.79 -0.03
CA VAL A 171 4.54 -3.07 -0.69
C VAL A 171 5.94 -3.00 -1.30
N THR A 172 6.93 -3.62 -0.64
CA THR A 172 8.36 -3.55 -1.03
C THR A 172 8.88 -4.94 -1.41
N PRO A 173 8.55 -5.45 -2.61
CA PRO A 173 8.83 -6.84 -3.00
C PRO A 173 10.33 -7.16 -3.12
N ASP A 174 11.17 -6.15 -3.39
CA ASP A 174 12.61 -6.30 -3.54
C ASP A 174 13.40 -6.14 -2.24
N ASP A 175 12.72 -6.01 -1.10
CA ASP A 175 13.35 -6.05 0.21
C ASP A 175 14.00 -7.44 0.44
N PRO A 176 15.29 -7.51 0.84
CA PRO A 176 15.97 -8.79 1.07
C PRO A 176 15.27 -9.71 2.09
N CYS A 177 14.47 -9.17 3.02
CA CYS A 177 13.71 -9.98 3.97
C CYS A 177 12.54 -10.71 3.31
N ILE A 178 11.97 -10.19 2.23
CA ILE A 178 10.92 -10.87 1.46
C ILE A 178 11.48 -12.13 0.81
N GLU A 179 12.68 -12.05 0.24
CA GLU A 179 13.38 -13.21 -0.33
C GLU A 179 13.67 -14.30 0.72
N ARG A 180 13.93 -13.92 1.97
CA ARG A 180 14.09 -14.89 3.07
C ARG A 180 12.79 -15.60 3.41
N VAL A 181 11.68 -14.88 3.44
CA VAL A 181 10.35 -15.48 3.62
C VAL A 181 10.06 -16.47 2.49
N ILE A 182 10.24 -16.06 1.23
CA ILE A 182 10.01 -16.94 0.07
C ILE A 182 10.91 -18.16 0.12
N SER A 183 12.19 -17.97 0.45
CA SER A 183 13.16 -19.07 0.58
C SER A 183 12.77 -20.10 1.64
N ALA A 184 12.24 -19.65 2.77
CA ALA A 184 11.72 -20.51 3.83
C ALA A 184 10.38 -21.17 3.44
N ALA A 185 9.43 -20.40 2.93
CA ALA A 185 8.10 -20.88 2.54
C ALA A 185 8.14 -21.89 1.40
N LYS A 186 9.12 -21.74 0.50
CA LYS A 186 9.39 -22.70 -0.59
C LYS A 186 9.58 -24.12 -0.05
N GLU A 187 10.12 -24.29 1.14
CA GLU A 187 10.29 -25.63 1.73
C GLU A 187 8.96 -26.34 1.97
N LEU A 188 7.88 -25.59 2.18
CA LEU A 188 6.51 -26.12 2.38
C LEU A 188 5.78 -26.41 1.06
N MET A 189 6.32 -25.94 -0.08
CA MET A 189 5.68 -26.10 -1.39
C MET A 189 5.95 -27.49 -2.00
N PRO A 190 4.98 -28.05 -2.75
CA PRO A 190 5.24 -29.17 -3.64
C PRO A 190 6.43 -28.88 -4.55
N ASN A 191 7.36 -29.83 -4.68
CA ASN A 191 8.60 -29.69 -5.46
C ASN A 191 9.55 -28.57 -5.01
N ARG A 192 9.34 -27.97 -3.84
CA ARG A 192 10.14 -26.85 -3.33
C ARG A 192 10.22 -25.69 -4.32
N ALA A 193 9.08 -25.32 -4.91
CA ALA A 193 9.00 -24.23 -5.87
C ALA A 193 7.68 -23.46 -5.75
N PHE A 194 7.75 -22.14 -5.94
CA PHE A 194 6.59 -21.31 -6.23
C PHE A 194 6.37 -21.20 -7.74
N SER A 195 5.13 -20.96 -8.15
CA SER A 195 4.73 -20.71 -9.52
C SER A 195 4.12 -19.32 -9.64
N ASP A 196 4.59 -18.55 -10.62
CA ASP A 196 3.83 -17.41 -11.13
C ASP A 196 2.67 -17.91 -12.02
N TYR A 197 1.93 -17.00 -12.64
CA TYR A 197 0.83 -17.37 -13.53
C TYR A 197 1.26 -18.11 -14.81
N GLN A 198 2.55 -18.20 -15.17
CA GLN A 198 2.96 -19.08 -16.27
C GLN A 198 2.76 -20.56 -15.90
N GLY A 199 2.96 -20.91 -14.63
CA GLY A 199 2.67 -22.25 -14.10
C GLY A 199 1.17 -22.60 -14.09
N TYR A 200 0.30 -21.61 -14.33
CA TYR A 200 -1.15 -21.76 -14.30
C TYR A 200 -1.73 -22.04 -15.69
N ALA A 201 -0.93 -21.90 -16.74
CA ALA A 201 -1.36 -22.04 -18.13
C ALA A 201 -1.93 -23.45 -18.41
N GLY A 202 -3.11 -23.50 -19.03
CA GLY A 202 -3.77 -24.75 -19.41
C GLY A 202 -4.50 -25.49 -18.29
N LYS A 203 -4.53 -24.93 -17.07
CA LYS A 203 -5.24 -25.48 -15.91
C LYS A 203 -6.69 -24.98 -15.84
N THR A 204 -7.56 -25.72 -15.16
CA THR A 204 -8.93 -25.27 -14.87
C THR A 204 -8.93 -24.18 -13.79
N ASP A 205 -10.03 -23.45 -13.64
CA ASP A 205 -10.13 -22.40 -12.63
C ASP A 205 -10.05 -22.96 -11.20
N GLU A 206 -10.56 -24.17 -10.96
CA GLU A 206 -10.42 -24.87 -9.68
C GLU A 206 -8.96 -25.23 -9.38
N GLU A 207 -8.23 -25.76 -10.38
CA GLU A 207 -6.80 -26.08 -10.22
C GLU A 207 -5.97 -24.83 -9.91
N LYS A 208 -6.29 -23.71 -10.57
CA LYS A 208 -5.61 -22.43 -10.34
C LYS A 208 -5.91 -21.84 -8.97
N ALA A 209 -7.16 -21.94 -8.51
CA ALA A 209 -7.55 -21.56 -7.15
C ALA A 209 -6.79 -22.41 -6.12
N GLN A 210 -6.73 -23.73 -6.31
CA GLN A 210 -5.99 -24.63 -5.42
C GLN A 210 -4.49 -24.32 -5.40
N MET A 211 -3.89 -23.99 -6.55
CA MET A 211 -2.48 -23.59 -6.61
C MET A 211 -2.22 -22.29 -5.83
N THR A 212 -3.08 -21.29 -6.02
CA THR A 212 -2.98 -20.01 -5.30
C THR A 212 -3.14 -20.21 -3.79
N MET A 213 -4.12 -21.02 -3.39
CA MET A 213 -4.36 -21.40 -1.99
C MET A 213 -3.15 -22.13 -1.37
N THR A 214 -2.54 -23.07 -2.09
CA THR A 214 -1.35 -23.80 -1.62
C THR A 214 -0.16 -22.86 -1.42
N GLN A 215 0.05 -21.90 -2.33
CA GLN A 215 1.10 -20.88 -2.20
C GLN A 215 0.84 -19.94 -1.03
N ALA A 216 -0.43 -19.55 -0.84
CA ALA A 216 -0.85 -18.71 0.27
C ALA A 216 -0.65 -19.40 1.62
N GLU A 217 -1.01 -20.68 1.71
CA GLU A 217 -0.82 -21.51 2.90
C GLU A 217 0.66 -21.62 3.28
N ALA A 218 1.55 -21.88 2.31
CA ALA A 218 3.00 -21.98 2.56
C ALA A 218 3.58 -20.68 3.13
N VAL A 219 3.19 -19.53 2.58
CA VAL A 219 3.60 -18.22 3.08
C VAL A 219 3.05 -17.97 4.49
N TYR A 220 1.75 -18.20 4.69
CA TYR A 220 1.08 -18.02 5.98
C TYR A 220 1.72 -18.85 7.08
N ASN A 221 1.91 -20.16 6.84
CA ASN A 221 2.49 -21.08 7.81
C ASN A 221 3.95 -20.73 8.13
N THR A 222 4.69 -20.16 7.18
CA THR A 222 6.07 -19.67 7.41
C THR A 222 6.07 -18.46 8.31
N LEU A 223 5.20 -17.48 8.07
CA LEU A 223 5.09 -16.29 8.92
C LEU A 223 4.54 -16.64 10.32
N GLN A 224 3.59 -17.58 10.41
CA GLN A 224 3.11 -18.11 11.67
C GLN A 224 4.24 -18.78 12.46
N ALA A 225 5.02 -19.66 11.82
CA ALA A 225 6.16 -20.33 12.46
C ALA A 225 7.28 -19.36 12.86
N HIS A 226 7.45 -18.27 12.10
CA HIS A 226 8.34 -17.16 12.46
C HIS A 226 7.90 -16.43 13.73
N GLY A 227 6.63 -16.58 14.13
CA GLY A 227 6.03 -15.98 15.32
C GLY A 227 5.29 -14.67 15.03
N MET A 228 4.87 -14.45 13.78
CA MET A 228 4.13 -13.24 13.40
C MET A 228 2.83 -13.15 14.21
N SER A 229 2.59 -11.99 14.81
CA SER A 229 1.45 -11.76 15.70
C SER A 229 0.83 -10.38 15.50
N TYR A 230 -0.42 -10.21 15.92
CA TYR A 230 -1.10 -8.94 15.78
C TYR A 230 -0.68 -7.95 16.88
N VAL A 231 -0.22 -6.77 16.49
CA VAL A 231 -0.01 -5.62 17.39
C VAL A 231 -0.56 -4.37 16.73
N ASN A 232 -1.58 -3.77 17.34
CA ASN A 232 -2.16 -2.53 16.87
C ASN A 232 -1.31 -1.32 17.30
N SER A 233 -0.49 -0.78 16.41
CA SER A 233 0.33 0.42 16.67
C SER A 233 0.18 1.47 15.57
N VAL A 234 -1.03 1.98 15.41
CA VAL A 234 -1.39 2.94 14.36
C VAL A 234 -1.10 4.40 14.72
N THR A 235 -0.66 4.66 15.95
CA THR A 235 -0.59 6.02 16.51
C THR A 235 0.41 6.90 15.79
N THR A 236 -0.06 8.05 15.30
CA THR A 236 0.74 9.16 14.79
C THR A 236 0.70 10.31 15.80
N PHE A 237 1.84 10.66 16.41
CA PHE A 237 1.91 11.76 17.37
C PHE A 237 2.36 13.06 16.66
N GLY A 238 1.76 14.19 17.04
CA GLY A 238 2.17 15.52 16.59
C GLY A 238 1.70 15.95 15.19
N ASP A 239 0.97 15.09 14.47
CA ASP A 239 0.43 15.40 13.15
C ASP A 239 -1.12 15.49 13.18
N PRO A 240 -1.72 16.61 12.71
CA PRO A 240 -3.16 16.82 12.67
C PRO A 240 -3.92 16.08 11.55
N ALA A 241 -3.25 15.26 10.72
CA ALA A 241 -3.90 14.57 9.60
C ALA A 241 -4.94 13.53 10.06
N ALA A 242 -6.24 13.85 9.90
CA ALA A 242 -7.37 12.98 10.23
C ALA A 242 -7.43 11.66 9.44
N PHE A 243 -6.63 11.54 8.37
CA PHE A 243 -6.60 10.39 7.46
C PHE A 243 -5.22 9.72 7.42
N ALA A 244 -4.48 9.69 8.53
CA ALA A 244 -3.14 9.12 8.60
C ALA A 244 -3.07 7.92 9.54
N GLN A 245 -2.18 6.98 9.23
CA GLN A 245 -1.71 5.99 10.21
C GLN A 245 -0.24 5.64 9.97
N ASN A 246 0.44 5.14 11.01
CA ASN A 246 1.75 4.53 10.81
C ASN A 246 1.61 3.11 10.24
N VAL A 247 2.32 2.85 9.15
CA VAL A 247 2.45 1.55 8.49
C VAL A 247 3.92 1.16 8.51
N ARG A 248 4.20 -0.05 9.01
CA ARG A 248 5.54 -0.63 8.99
C ARG A 248 5.92 -1.07 7.59
N LEU A 249 7.18 -0.92 7.26
CA LEU A 249 7.74 -1.63 6.11
C LEU A 249 7.82 -3.14 6.43
N PRO A 250 7.69 -4.02 5.42
CA PRO A 250 7.76 -5.46 5.59
C PRO A 250 8.94 -5.97 6.43
N TYR A 251 10.16 -5.45 6.25
CA TYR A 251 11.30 -5.87 7.09
C TYR A 251 11.09 -5.55 8.57
N GLU A 252 10.47 -4.42 8.92
CA GLU A 252 10.24 -4.03 10.32
C GLU A 252 9.26 -4.99 10.99
N SER A 253 8.20 -5.39 10.27
CA SER A 253 7.25 -6.41 10.76
C SER A 253 7.91 -7.77 10.92
N LEU A 254 8.80 -8.15 10.00
CA LEU A 254 9.55 -9.41 10.10
C LEU A 254 10.56 -9.40 11.26
N GLU A 255 11.26 -8.28 11.48
CA GLU A 255 12.22 -8.13 12.58
C GLU A 255 11.53 -8.18 13.94
N THR A 256 10.43 -7.42 14.08
CA THR A 256 9.70 -7.28 15.35
C THR A 256 8.64 -8.36 15.57
N LYS A 257 8.41 -9.22 14.56
CA LYS A 257 7.42 -10.33 14.58
C LYS A 257 6.00 -9.87 14.89
N ASN A 258 5.67 -8.65 14.48
CA ASN A 258 4.33 -8.13 14.65
C ASN A 258 3.88 -7.21 13.52
N ALA A 259 2.56 -7.13 13.36
CA ALA A 259 1.90 -6.34 12.35
C ALA A 259 0.51 -5.93 12.84
N ASN A 260 0.06 -4.72 12.52
CA ASN A 260 -1.38 -4.40 12.51
C ASN A 260 -2.05 -4.93 11.23
N CYS A 261 -3.31 -4.58 10.97
CA CYS A 261 -4.05 -5.06 9.81
C CYS A 261 -3.40 -4.64 8.47
N ILE A 262 -3.06 -3.36 8.31
CA ILE A 262 -2.47 -2.86 7.07
C ILE A 262 -0.99 -3.24 6.93
N ASP A 263 -0.22 -3.28 8.02
CA ASP A 263 1.16 -3.81 8.06
C ASP A 263 1.18 -5.25 7.51
N GLY A 264 0.23 -6.08 7.98
CA GLY A 264 0.07 -7.46 7.52
C GLY A 264 -0.29 -7.50 6.05
N ALA A 265 -1.27 -6.70 5.62
CA ALA A 265 -1.70 -6.68 4.22
C ALA A 265 -0.55 -6.28 3.27
N VAL A 266 0.25 -5.26 3.60
CA VAL A 266 1.39 -4.84 2.75
C VAL A 266 2.54 -5.85 2.76
N LEU A 267 2.81 -6.52 3.90
CA LEU A 267 3.80 -7.60 3.99
C LEU A 267 3.42 -8.78 3.09
N TYR A 268 2.20 -9.30 3.22
CA TYR A 268 1.74 -10.42 2.39
C TYR A 268 1.68 -10.01 0.91
N ALA A 269 1.20 -8.80 0.61
CA ALA A 269 1.20 -8.29 -0.76
C ALA A 269 2.63 -8.23 -1.35
N ALA A 270 3.63 -7.79 -0.57
CA ALA A 270 5.01 -7.74 -1.05
C ALA A 270 5.55 -9.12 -1.40
N ILE A 271 5.22 -10.14 -0.59
CA ILE A 271 5.60 -11.54 -0.83
C ILE A 271 4.97 -12.06 -2.14
N PHE A 272 3.67 -11.87 -2.33
CA PHE A 272 2.99 -12.37 -3.53
C PHE A 272 3.33 -11.59 -4.80
N GLU A 273 3.54 -10.27 -4.71
CA GLU A 273 4.07 -9.47 -5.82
C GLU A 273 5.45 -10.00 -6.24
N LYS A 274 6.31 -10.33 -5.27
CA LYS A 274 7.65 -10.88 -5.53
C LYS A 274 7.62 -12.29 -6.14
N ILE A 275 6.67 -13.13 -5.74
CA ILE A 275 6.43 -14.45 -6.38
C ILE A 275 5.97 -14.29 -7.85
N GLY A 276 5.43 -13.13 -8.23
CA GLY A 276 4.89 -12.87 -9.57
C GLY A 276 3.37 -13.06 -9.67
N LEU A 277 2.67 -13.07 -8.53
CA LEU A 277 1.22 -13.07 -8.47
C LEU A 277 0.67 -11.64 -8.38
N GLU A 278 -0.66 -11.52 -8.42
CA GLU A 278 -1.36 -10.23 -8.40
C GLU A 278 -2.12 -10.06 -7.08
N PRO A 279 -1.47 -9.52 -6.03
CA PRO A 279 -2.12 -9.23 -4.77
C PRO A 279 -3.03 -7.98 -4.86
N VAL A 280 -4.08 -8.00 -4.06
CA VAL A 280 -5.06 -6.92 -3.87
C VAL A 280 -5.19 -6.69 -2.37
N ILE A 281 -4.85 -5.50 -1.90
CA ILE A 281 -5.11 -5.11 -0.51
C ILE A 281 -6.58 -4.72 -0.40
N ILE A 282 -7.29 -5.23 0.59
CA ILE A 282 -8.71 -5.00 0.76
C ILE A 282 -8.91 -4.24 2.07
N ILE A 283 -9.47 -3.03 1.96
CA ILE A 283 -9.82 -2.21 3.11
C ILE A 283 -11.34 -2.21 3.28
N VAL A 284 -11.76 -2.44 4.52
CA VAL A 284 -13.14 -2.37 5.00
C VAL A 284 -13.18 -1.47 6.25
N PRO A 285 -14.35 -1.09 6.77
CA PRO A 285 -14.41 -0.27 7.97
C PRO A 285 -13.62 -0.91 9.13
N GLY A 286 -12.60 -0.21 9.62
CA GLY A 286 -11.78 -0.64 10.76
C GLY A 286 -10.81 -1.79 10.51
N HIS A 287 -10.70 -2.33 9.29
CA HIS A 287 -9.90 -3.53 9.04
C HIS A 287 -9.30 -3.58 7.63
N ALA A 288 -8.22 -4.34 7.48
CA ALA A 288 -7.54 -4.58 6.22
C ALA A 288 -7.00 -6.01 6.15
N PHE A 289 -7.09 -6.61 4.97
CA PHE A 289 -6.59 -7.96 4.68
C PHE A 289 -6.15 -8.03 3.21
N VAL A 290 -5.68 -9.19 2.73
CA VAL A 290 -5.18 -9.35 1.36
C VAL A 290 -5.94 -10.43 0.61
N GLY A 291 -6.15 -10.20 -0.68
CA GLY A 291 -6.53 -11.21 -1.66
C GLY A 291 -5.42 -11.41 -2.70
N VAL A 292 -5.31 -12.62 -3.25
CA VAL A 292 -4.39 -12.91 -4.37
C VAL A 292 -5.23 -13.45 -5.51
N ARG A 293 -5.09 -12.89 -6.72
CA ARG A 293 -5.89 -13.37 -7.86
C ARG A 293 -5.56 -14.82 -8.17
N ASN A 294 -6.58 -15.61 -8.50
CA ASN A 294 -6.39 -17.02 -8.85
C ASN A 294 -5.82 -17.19 -10.27
N ASP A 295 -5.80 -16.14 -11.08
CA ASP A 295 -5.09 -16.09 -12.37
C ASP A 295 -4.82 -14.62 -12.71
N ARG A 296 -3.97 -14.39 -13.72
CA ARG A 296 -3.70 -13.05 -14.25
C ARG A 296 -5.00 -12.33 -14.61
N ASN A 297 -5.23 -11.18 -13.98
CA ASN A 297 -6.42 -10.34 -14.10
C ASN A 297 -7.76 -11.05 -13.77
N SER A 298 -7.75 -12.21 -13.12
CA SER A 298 -8.98 -12.92 -12.72
C SER A 298 -9.73 -12.16 -11.64
N SER A 299 -11.06 -12.14 -11.70
CA SER A 299 -11.90 -11.58 -10.63
C SER A 299 -11.96 -12.48 -9.38
N GLN A 300 -11.54 -13.74 -9.48
CA GLN A 300 -11.51 -14.69 -8.37
C GLN A 300 -10.25 -14.46 -7.53
N LEU A 301 -10.43 -14.39 -6.21
CA LEU A 301 -9.38 -14.10 -5.24
C LEU A 301 -9.29 -15.23 -4.21
N THR A 302 -8.08 -15.61 -3.83
CA THR A 302 -7.80 -16.33 -2.58
C THR A 302 -7.56 -15.30 -1.48
N PHE A 303 -8.41 -15.26 -0.45
CA PHE A 303 -8.30 -14.30 0.65
C PHE A 303 -7.45 -14.81 1.80
N ILE A 304 -6.80 -13.90 2.52
CA ILE A 304 -5.94 -14.20 3.66
C ILE A 304 -6.18 -13.17 4.75
N GLU A 305 -6.74 -13.61 5.89
CA GLU A 305 -6.86 -12.79 7.10
C GLU A 305 -5.50 -12.69 7.79
N THR A 306 -4.75 -11.63 7.49
CA THR A 306 -3.36 -11.48 7.95
C THR A 306 -3.24 -11.29 9.46
N THR A 307 -4.26 -10.73 10.12
CA THR A 307 -4.23 -10.51 11.58
C THR A 307 -4.41 -11.81 12.38
N ALA A 308 -4.93 -12.85 11.75
CA ALA A 308 -5.09 -14.17 12.35
C ALA A 308 -3.82 -15.04 12.29
N THR A 309 -2.75 -14.58 11.61
CA THR A 309 -1.50 -15.34 11.40
C THR A 309 -0.96 -15.97 12.68
N GLY A 310 -1.00 -15.26 13.80
CA GLY A 310 -0.47 -15.74 15.08
C GLY A 310 -1.42 -16.62 15.91
N THR A 311 -2.68 -16.79 15.50
CA THR A 311 -3.74 -17.36 16.37
C THR A 311 -4.64 -18.40 15.72
N LYS A 312 -4.70 -18.47 14.38
CA LYS A 312 -5.56 -19.42 13.65
C LYS A 312 -4.78 -20.18 12.57
N SER A 313 -5.31 -21.32 12.14
CA SER A 313 -4.81 -21.99 10.93
C SER A 313 -5.05 -21.13 9.68
N PHE A 314 -4.32 -21.42 8.59
CA PHE A 314 -4.51 -20.74 7.32
C PHE A 314 -5.96 -20.82 6.81
N TYR A 315 -6.59 -22.01 6.87
CA TYR A 315 -7.96 -22.20 6.36
C TYR A 315 -8.99 -21.40 7.16
N GLU A 316 -8.87 -21.35 8.50
CA GLU A 316 -9.74 -20.51 9.33
C GLU A 316 -9.55 -19.02 9.05
N ALA A 317 -8.32 -18.59 8.79
CA ALA A 317 -8.01 -17.21 8.41
C ALA A 317 -8.59 -16.86 7.02
N ALA A 318 -8.39 -17.72 6.02
CA ALA A 318 -8.91 -17.54 4.67
C ALA A 318 -10.44 -17.44 4.68
N LEU A 319 -11.12 -18.37 5.37
CA LEU A 319 -12.58 -18.36 5.51
C LEU A 319 -13.08 -17.09 6.20
N SER A 320 -12.40 -16.63 7.26
CA SER A 320 -12.76 -15.40 7.98
C SER A 320 -12.66 -14.15 7.09
N ALA A 321 -11.65 -14.09 6.23
CA ALA A 321 -11.50 -12.98 5.28
C ALA A 321 -12.56 -13.03 4.17
N GLU A 322 -12.85 -14.22 3.64
CA GLU A 322 -13.90 -14.42 2.64
C GLU A 322 -15.30 -14.06 3.16
N GLN A 323 -15.64 -14.50 4.37
CA GLN A 323 -16.90 -14.12 5.04
C GLN A 323 -17.01 -12.61 5.21
N THR A 324 -15.91 -11.96 5.62
CA THR A 324 -15.85 -10.50 5.77
C THR A 324 -16.07 -9.80 4.44
N PHE A 325 -15.39 -10.24 3.38
CA PHE A 325 -15.54 -9.73 2.02
C PHE A 325 -16.98 -9.87 1.53
N ASN A 326 -17.56 -11.07 1.65
CA ASN A 326 -18.91 -11.36 1.19
C ASN A 326 -19.96 -10.53 1.93
N ALA A 327 -19.84 -10.40 3.26
CA ALA A 327 -20.75 -9.57 4.07
C ALA A 327 -20.71 -8.09 3.64
N GLN A 328 -19.52 -7.52 3.45
CA GLN A 328 -19.36 -6.13 2.98
C GLN A 328 -19.92 -5.94 1.57
N MET A 329 -19.67 -6.89 0.67
CA MET A 329 -20.20 -6.86 -0.70
C MET A 329 -21.73 -7.00 -0.74
N GLU A 330 -22.31 -7.83 0.13
CA GLU A 330 -23.76 -7.96 0.26
C GLU A 330 -24.38 -6.66 0.79
N GLY A 331 -23.83 -6.09 1.86
CA GLY A 331 -24.28 -4.81 2.39
C GLY A 331 -24.22 -3.69 1.34
N LEU A 332 -23.12 -3.57 0.58
CA LEU A 332 -23.00 -2.63 -0.54
C LEU A 332 -24.08 -2.84 -1.61
N ARG A 333 -24.38 -4.10 -1.98
CA ARG A 333 -25.45 -4.43 -2.94
C ARG A 333 -26.84 -4.05 -2.44
N ASN A 334 -27.04 -4.15 -1.13
CA ASN A 334 -28.29 -3.80 -0.47
C ASN A 334 -28.41 -2.30 -0.15
N GLY A 335 -27.37 -1.51 -0.46
CA GLY A 335 -27.33 -0.07 -0.18
C GLY A 335 -27.16 0.27 1.30
N ASP A 336 -26.50 -0.61 2.07
CA ASP A 336 -26.10 -0.34 3.44
C ASP A 336 -25.04 0.77 3.50
N ASN A 337 -25.26 1.72 4.40
CA ASN A 337 -24.41 2.90 4.59
C ASN A 337 -23.18 2.61 5.45
N GLU A 338 -23.18 1.49 6.18
CA GLU A 338 -22.07 1.06 7.04
C GLU A 338 -21.08 0.16 6.29
N SER A 339 -21.49 -0.44 5.17
CA SER A 339 -20.65 -1.31 4.36
C SER A 339 -19.72 -0.52 3.45
N MET A 340 -18.45 -0.90 3.41
CA MET A 340 -17.43 -0.30 2.55
C MET A 340 -16.44 -1.35 2.07
N MET A 341 -16.09 -1.28 0.79
CA MET A 341 -15.08 -2.14 0.18
C MET A 341 -14.17 -1.29 -0.70
N VAL A 342 -12.89 -1.20 -0.33
CA VAL A 342 -11.87 -0.52 -1.11
C VAL A 342 -10.79 -1.52 -1.51
N PRO A 343 -10.92 -2.15 -2.70
CA PRO A 343 -9.87 -2.99 -3.25
C PRO A 343 -8.75 -2.12 -3.84
N ILE A 344 -7.53 -2.29 -3.36
CA ILE A 344 -6.32 -1.67 -3.87
C ILE A 344 -5.55 -2.72 -4.63
N ASP A 345 -5.70 -2.72 -5.95
CA ASP A 345 -4.95 -3.62 -6.84
C ASP A 345 -3.51 -3.10 -6.99
N VAL A 346 -2.55 -3.90 -6.50
CA VAL A 346 -1.13 -3.53 -6.47
C VAL A 346 -0.61 -3.29 -7.89
N LYS A 347 -0.93 -4.19 -8.84
CA LYS A 347 -0.48 -4.08 -10.23
C LYS A 347 -1.05 -2.84 -10.92
N ILE A 348 -2.31 -2.52 -10.67
CA ILE A 348 -2.94 -1.29 -11.20
C ILE A 348 -2.24 -0.06 -10.59
N ALA A 349 -2.01 -0.02 -9.29
CA ALA A 349 -1.29 1.08 -8.65
C ALA A 349 0.13 1.25 -9.21
N ARG A 350 0.88 0.15 -9.40
CA ARG A 350 2.19 0.19 -10.10
C ARG A 350 2.08 0.80 -11.50
N SER A 351 1.03 0.46 -12.25
CA SER A 351 0.82 1.02 -13.60
C SER A 351 0.56 2.53 -13.61
N PHE A 352 0.16 3.11 -12.48
CA PHE A 352 0.05 4.55 -12.25
C PHE A 352 1.32 5.19 -11.67
N GLY A 353 2.41 4.43 -11.55
CA GLY A 353 3.71 4.92 -11.10
C GLY A 353 3.91 4.91 -9.59
N VAL A 354 3.07 4.22 -8.82
CA VAL A 354 3.29 4.03 -7.37
C VAL A 354 4.48 3.09 -7.18
N ALA A 355 5.66 3.66 -6.96
CA ALA A 355 6.90 2.91 -6.73
C ALA A 355 6.97 2.39 -5.28
N PRO A 356 7.72 1.30 -5.01
CA PRO A 356 8.02 0.89 -3.65
C PRO A 356 8.71 2.04 -2.87
N PHE A 357 8.38 2.16 -1.59
CA PHE A 357 8.96 3.13 -0.69
C PHE A 357 10.49 2.91 -0.63
N PRO A 358 11.32 3.97 -0.66
CA PRO A 358 12.76 3.83 -0.60
C PRO A 358 13.20 3.15 0.69
N ASN A 359 13.69 1.92 0.57
CA ASN A 359 14.27 1.18 1.68
C ASN A 359 15.80 1.31 1.65
N SER A 360 16.38 1.88 2.71
CA SER A 360 17.83 1.96 2.90
C SER A 360 18.42 0.73 3.62
N HIS A 361 17.58 -0.24 3.99
CA HIS A 361 17.98 -1.49 4.62
C HIS A 361 18.57 -2.45 3.59
N GLY A 362 19.90 -2.45 3.47
CA GLY A 362 20.63 -3.18 2.43
C GLY A 362 20.74 -4.70 2.60
N ASP A 363 20.53 -5.21 3.82
CA ASP A 363 20.67 -6.63 4.16
C ASP A 363 19.55 -7.06 5.11
N CYS A 364 19.03 -8.29 4.99
CA CYS A 364 18.09 -8.80 5.98
C CYS A 364 18.82 -9.57 7.09
N ASP A 365 18.82 -9.10 8.33
CA ASP A 365 19.43 -9.85 9.46
C ASP A 365 18.45 -10.79 10.17
N VAL A 366 17.19 -10.85 9.70
CA VAL A 366 16.16 -11.73 10.26
C VAL A 366 16.41 -13.17 9.84
N ASN A 367 16.50 -14.08 10.81
CA ASN A 367 16.54 -15.52 10.56
C ASN A 367 15.12 -16.06 10.44
N ILE A 368 14.69 -16.37 9.21
CA ILE A 368 13.37 -16.91 8.91
C ILE A 368 13.56 -18.34 8.44
N THR A 369 12.97 -19.29 9.15
CA THR A 369 13.08 -20.72 8.86
C THR A 369 11.71 -21.31 8.63
N ALA A 370 11.62 -22.28 7.72
CA ALA A 370 10.42 -23.08 7.57
C ALA A 370 10.10 -23.81 8.90
N PRO A 371 8.82 -24.00 9.25
CA PRO A 371 8.47 -24.89 10.35
C PRO A 371 9.03 -26.29 10.09
N ALA A 372 9.38 -27.00 11.16
CA ALA A 372 9.84 -28.37 11.05
C ALA A 372 8.77 -29.21 10.32
N GLN A 373 9.13 -29.77 9.17
CA GLN A 373 8.18 -30.57 8.41
C GLN A 373 7.83 -31.83 9.21
N THR A 374 6.54 -32.03 9.46
CA THR A 374 6.02 -33.27 10.04
C THR A 374 6.01 -34.42 9.00
N TYR A 375 6.37 -34.14 7.74
CA TYR A 375 6.41 -35.10 6.63
C TYR A 375 7.63 -34.90 5.71
N ASN A 376 8.17 -36.01 5.16
CA ASN A 376 9.37 -36.04 4.32
C ASN A 376 9.07 -35.78 2.83
N PRO A 377 9.58 -34.71 2.20
CA PRO A 377 9.26 -34.31 0.83
C PRO A 377 9.98 -35.12 -0.26
N TYR A 378 10.83 -36.09 0.11
CA TYR A 378 11.57 -36.94 -0.84
C TYR A 378 10.92 -38.30 -1.12
N THR A 379 9.73 -38.54 -0.55
CA THR A 379 8.95 -39.73 -0.90
C THR A 379 8.22 -39.43 -2.22
N PRO A 380 8.46 -40.20 -3.30
CA PRO A 380 7.70 -40.03 -4.53
C PRO A 380 6.22 -40.12 -4.19
N LEU A 381 5.46 -39.08 -4.51
CA LEU A 381 4.01 -39.12 -4.44
C LEU A 381 3.54 -40.15 -5.48
N THR A 382 3.43 -41.42 -5.08
CA THR A 382 2.23 -42.15 -5.47
C THR A 382 1.06 -41.26 -5.07
N PRO A 383 0.12 -40.94 -5.97
CA PRO A 383 -1.00 -40.08 -5.65
C PRO A 383 -1.91 -40.79 -4.65
N SER A 384 -1.54 -40.72 -3.39
CA SER A 384 -2.44 -40.79 -2.27
C SER A 384 -2.38 -39.40 -1.65
N THR A 385 -3.20 -38.50 -2.19
CA THR A 385 -3.74 -37.39 -1.40
C THR A 385 -4.09 -37.99 -0.04
N PRO A 386 -3.57 -37.47 1.09
CA PRO A 386 -4.22 -37.75 2.36
C PRO A 386 -5.68 -37.38 2.12
N GLN A 387 -6.56 -38.38 2.12
CA GLN A 387 -7.98 -38.13 2.04
C GLN A 387 -8.30 -37.47 3.37
N ILE A 388 -8.20 -36.15 3.42
CA ILE A 388 -8.66 -35.37 4.56
C ILE A 388 -10.13 -35.69 4.64
N THR A 389 -10.49 -36.49 5.63
CA THR A 389 -11.86 -36.84 5.91
C THR A 389 -12.24 -36.18 7.22
N CYS A 390 -13.46 -35.69 7.30
CA CYS A 390 -14.01 -35.22 8.54
C CYS A 390 -14.23 -36.37 9.52
N SER A 391 -14.59 -36.03 10.76
CA SER A 391 -14.84 -37.00 11.83
C SER A 391 -15.88 -38.07 11.49
N ASP A 392 -16.72 -37.85 10.48
CA ASP A 392 -17.73 -38.77 9.98
C ASP A 392 -17.32 -39.53 8.70
N GLY A 393 -16.08 -39.38 8.26
CA GLY A 393 -15.55 -40.03 7.05
C GLY A 393 -15.86 -39.28 5.75
N THR A 394 -16.53 -38.12 5.81
CA THR A 394 -16.81 -37.31 4.62
C THR A 394 -15.52 -36.79 4.00
N PRO A 395 -15.26 -37.03 2.69
CA PRO A 395 -14.08 -36.48 2.02
C PRO A 395 -14.09 -34.94 2.00
N ASN A 396 -12.92 -34.33 2.05
CA ASN A 396 -12.77 -32.88 1.99
C ASN A 396 -13.48 -32.29 0.75
N PHE A 397 -14.15 -31.15 0.95
CA PHE A 397 -15.00 -30.45 -0.01
C PHE A 397 -16.22 -31.25 -0.49
N GLN A 398 -16.62 -32.29 0.24
CA GLN A 398 -17.86 -33.01 -0.02
C GLN A 398 -18.87 -32.81 1.10
N CYS A 399 -20.14 -32.91 0.73
CA CYS A 399 -21.25 -32.88 1.66
C CYS A 399 -21.34 -34.16 2.44
N SER A 400 -21.58 -34.03 3.74
CA SER A 400 -21.73 -35.17 4.62
C SER A 400 -23.01 -35.93 4.29
N THR A 401 -22.86 -37.26 4.13
CA THR A 401 -24.00 -38.17 3.99
C THR A 401 -24.63 -38.52 5.33
N THR A 402 -23.99 -38.18 6.46
CA THR A 402 -24.44 -38.52 7.81
C THR A 402 -24.99 -37.31 8.57
N GLN A 403 -24.51 -36.10 8.25
CA GLN A 403 -24.97 -34.83 8.80
C GLN A 403 -25.42 -33.93 7.65
N PRO A 404 -26.73 -33.97 7.29
CA PRO A 404 -27.27 -33.16 6.21
C PRO A 404 -26.93 -31.68 6.39
N SER A 405 -26.67 -30.97 5.30
CA SER A 405 -26.30 -29.53 5.29
C SER A 405 -24.92 -29.20 5.87
N MET A 406 -24.06 -30.20 6.12
CA MET A 406 -22.66 -29.97 6.51
C MET A 406 -21.71 -30.35 5.36
N VAL A 407 -20.72 -29.51 5.11
CA VAL A 407 -19.60 -29.78 4.20
C VAL A 407 -18.35 -30.11 5.00
N CYS A 408 -17.52 -31.03 4.50
CA CYS A 408 -16.22 -31.26 5.08
C CYS A 408 -15.20 -30.25 4.55
N MET A 409 -14.61 -29.43 5.41
CA MET A 409 -13.52 -28.51 5.02
C MET A 409 -12.37 -28.59 6.02
N GLY A 410 -11.18 -28.93 5.54
CA GLY A 410 -9.99 -29.07 6.36
C GLY A 410 -10.10 -30.15 7.44
N GLY A 411 -10.97 -31.16 7.26
CA GLY A 411 -11.20 -32.22 8.24
C GLY A 411 -12.21 -31.88 9.34
N ILE A 412 -12.90 -30.75 9.22
CA ILE A 412 -13.97 -30.30 10.14
C ILE A 412 -15.28 -30.20 9.36
N LEU A 413 -16.37 -30.72 9.93
CA LEU A 413 -17.70 -30.51 9.37
C LEU A 413 -18.18 -29.10 9.69
N ILE A 414 -18.52 -28.35 8.66
CA ILE A 414 -18.98 -26.96 8.76
C ILE A 414 -20.36 -26.88 8.09
N PRO A 415 -21.32 -26.15 8.67
CA PRO A 415 -22.62 -25.90 8.04
C PRO A 415 -22.46 -25.19 6.70
N ASP A 416 -23.04 -25.77 5.65
CA ASP A 416 -23.18 -25.17 4.32
C ASP A 416 -24.42 -25.74 3.62
N CYS A 417 -25.58 -25.20 4.00
CA CYS A 417 -26.85 -25.62 3.39
C CYS A 417 -27.07 -25.14 1.95
N PHE A 418 -26.25 -24.21 1.45
CA PHE A 418 -26.36 -23.73 0.07
C PHE A 418 -25.76 -24.76 -0.89
N ASP A 419 -24.62 -25.34 -0.53
CA ASP A 419 -23.97 -26.38 -1.32
C ASP A 419 -24.48 -27.78 -0.99
N CYS A 420 -24.77 -28.06 0.29
CA CYS A 420 -25.16 -29.41 0.73
C CYS A 420 -26.66 -29.63 0.88
N GLY A 421 -27.45 -28.57 0.70
CA GLY A 421 -28.92 -28.61 0.75
C GLY A 421 -29.48 -28.84 2.16
N CYS A 422 -30.76 -28.50 2.33
CA CYS A 422 -31.48 -28.76 3.57
C CYS A 422 -32.34 -30.04 3.49
N PRO A 423 -32.59 -30.70 4.63
CA PRO A 423 -33.61 -31.74 4.73
C PRO A 423 -35.00 -31.25 4.30
N ALA A 424 -35.85 -32.19 3.87
CA ALA A 424 -37.23 -31.88 3.50
C ALA A 424 -37.97 -31.21 4.66
N GLY A 425 -38.63 -30.08 4.38
CA GLY A 425 -39.31 -29.27 5.39
C GLY A 425 -38.43 -28.23 6.10
N TYR A 426 -37.21 -27.99 5.60
CA TYR A 426 -36.32 -26.93 6.06
C TYR A 426 -35.92 -26.01 4.88
N ALA A 427 -35.52 -24.78 5.19
CA ALA A 427 -34.98 -23.78 4.27
C ALA A 427 -33.58 -23.38 4.72
N CYS A 428 -32.70 -23.15 3.74
CA CYS A 428 -31.35 -22.65 4.00
C CYS A 428 -31.40 -21.14 4.27
N TYR A 429 -30.77 -20.70 5.36
CA TYR A 429 -30.66 -19.29 5.72
C TYR A 429 -29.22 -18.79 5.58
N TYR A 430 -29.07 -17.46 5.63
CA TYR A 430 -27.81 -16.75 5.38
C TYR A 430 -26.67 -17.07 6.36
N ASP A 431 -26.95 -17.72 7.48
CA ASP A 431 -25.96 -18.24 8.42
C ASP A 431 -25.51 -19.68 8.08
N PHE A 432 -25.83 -20.15 6.86
CA PHE A 432 -25.47 -21.46 6.33
C PHE A 432 -26.13 -22.64 7.08
N GLN A 433 -27.18 -22.36 7.88
CA GLN A 433 -27.95 -23.34 8.64
C GLN A 433 -29.33 -23.60 8.03
N CYS A 434 -29.88 -24.77 8.34
CA CYS A 434 -31.24 -25.14 7.95
C CYS A 434 -32.26 -24.86 9.06
N TYR A 435 -33.28 -24.07 8.74
CA TYR A 435 -34.41 -23.79 9.64
C TYR A 435 -35.71 -24.36 9.10
N ARG A 436 -36.54 -24.90 10.00
CA ARG A 436 -37.81 -25.52 9.62
C ARG A 436 -38.81 -24.46 9.14
N TRP A 437 -39.54 -24.72 8.06
CA TRP A 437 -40.70 -23.90 7.70
C TRP A 437 -41.70 -23.93 8.87
N GLN A 438 -42.06 -22.77 9.42
CA GLN A 438 -43.22 -22.65 10.29
C GLN A 438 -44.49 -22.49 9.47
#